data_AF-A0A933JL84-F1
#
_entry.id   AF-A0A933JL84-F1
#
_cell.length_a   1.000
_cell.length_b   1.000
_cell.length_c   1.000
_cell.angle_alpha   90.00
_cell.angle_beta   90.00
_cell.angle_gamma   90.00
#
_symmetry.space_group_name_H-M   'P 1'
#
loop_
_entity.id
_entity.type
_entity.pdbx_description
1 polymer ?
#
loop_
_entity_poly.entity_id
_entity_poly.type
_entity_poly.pdbx_seq_one_letter_code
_entity_poly.pdbx_strand_id
1 'polypeptide(L)'
;MRFVVTGTLERVALPASIGRPFGAHAKFVVAPGEVSSFTSTPLSNPSRRVLDTIDKFADKLLFEVDTHEDAHVVGVDDLEFNDPELTVGAVRAAIERRLQYRWRSLVARQRARSRLVERCSFHLLVPMPEAYFFGEPDALKRARADQSPSLFNAETTDVEHFEVEDPIYLGVPEMTPALAPNAEVRKRTWAKSVELRRRHPKLYLKFLSSPNDPFGDRWRSV
;
A
#
# COMPACT_ATOMS: atom_id res chain seq x y z
N MET A 1 -18.62 7.67 -4.61
CA MET A 1 -17.53 6.69 -4.79
C MET A 1 -17.17 6.07 -3.45
N ARG A 2 -16.78 4.78 -3.45
CA ARG A 2 -16.41 4.03 -2.25
C ARG A 2 -15.03 3.41 -2.42
N PHE A 3 -14.14 3.63 -1.46
CA PHE A 3 -12.78 3.13 -1.51
C PHE A 3 -12.62 1.87 -0.65
N VAL A 4 -12.03 0.83 -1.23
CA VAL A 4 -11.51 -0.33 -0.49
C VAL A 4 -10.00 -0.21 -0.52
N VAL A 5 -9.43 0.24 0.60
CA VAL A 5 -8.00 0.53 0.73
C VAL A 5 -7.33 -0.47 1.66
N THR A 6 -6.05 -0.73 1.45
CA THR A 6 -5.27 -1.64 2.30
C THR A 6 -4.34 -0.93 3.28
N GLY A 7 -4.00 0.33 3.02
CA GLY A 7 -3.15 1.14 3.89
C GLY A 7 -3.91 2.19 4.70
N THR A 8 -3.27 2.61 5.80
CA THR A 8 -3.86 3.57 6.76
C THR A 8 -3.84 4.99 6.22
N LEU A 9 -2.79 5.36 5.47
CA LEU A 9 -2.67 6.69 4.87
C LEU A 9 -3.79 6.91 3.87
N GLU A 10 -4.05 5.92 3.01
CA GLU A 10 -5.08 5.94 1.97
C GLU A 10 -6.46 6.08 2.61
N ARG A 11 -6.68 5.37 3.72
CA ARG A 11 -7.94 5.41 4.46
C ARG A 11 -8.28 6.82 4.96
N VAL A 12 -7.28 7.54 5.44
CA VAL A 12 -7.46 8.88 6.03
C VAL A 12 -7.46 9.95 4.93
N ALA A 13 -6.51 9.87 4.00
CA ALA A 13 -6.23 10.95 3.07
C ALA A 13 -7.05 10.89 1.78
N LEU A 14 -7.28 9.71 1.18
CA LEU A 14 -7.88 9.64 -0.16
C LEU A 14 -9.26 10.29 -0.25
N PRO A 15 -10.22 10.04 0.67
CA PRO A 15 -11.53 10.67 0.57
C PRO A 15 -11.45 12.20 0.67
N ALA A 16 -10.59 12.71 1.55
CA ALA A 16 -10.42 14.15 1.75
C ALA A 16 -9.71 14.80 0.56
N SER A 17 -8.62 14.20 0.07
CA SER A 17 -7.82 14.73 -1.03
C SER A 17 -8.60 14.74 -2.35
N ILE A 18 -9.28 13.63 -2.68
CA ILE A 18 -10.08 13.53 -3.90
C ILE A 18 -11.38 14.33 -3.75
N GLY A 19 -11.96 14.42 -2.55
CA GLY A 19 -13.22 15.14 -2.34
C GLY A 19 -13.12 16.65 -2.52
N ARG A 20 -11.98 17.27 -2.19
CA ARG A 20 -11.76 18.73 -2.28
C ARG A 20 -12.19 19.35 -3.62
N PRO A 21 -11.73 18.87 -4.80
CA PRO A 21 -12.12 19.45 -6.08
C PRO A 21 -13.61 19.26 -6.44
N PHE A 22 -14.28 18.25 -5.88
CA PHE A 22 -15.70 17.98 -6.19
C PHE A 22 -16.68 18.62 -5.20
N GLY A 23 -16.20 19.11 -4.05
CA GLY A 23 -17.04 19.75 -3.03
C GLY A 23 -18.22 18.86 -2.61
N ALA A 24 -19.43 19.41 -2.61
CA ALA A 24 -20.65 18.70 -2.24
C ALA A 24 -21.24 17.83 -3.37
N HIS A 25 -20.68 17.88 -4.59
CA HIS A 25 -21.24 17.17 -5.76
C HIS A 25 -20.97 15.67 -5.76
N ALA A 26 -19.99 15.20 -4.98
CA ALA A 26 -19.66 13.79 -4.89
C ALA A 26 -19.31 13.40 -3.46
N LYS A 27 -19.83 12.24 -3.03
CA LYS A 27 -19.49 11.65 -1.75
C LYS A 27 -18.38 10.62 -1.92
N PHE A 28 -17.31 10.79 -1.16
CA PHE A 28 -16.17 9.89 -1.09
C PHE A 28 -16.11 9.28 0.30
N VAL A 29 -16.15 7.96 0.38
CA VAL A 29 -16.11 7.24 1.66
C VAL A 29 -15.21 6.04 1.56
N VAL A 30 -14.53 5.71 2.65
CA VAL A 30 -13.85 4.42 2.77
C VAL A 30 -14.85 3.38 3.26
N ALA A 31 -14.86 2.23 2.59
CA ALA A 31 -15.66 1.10 2.98
C ALA A 31 -15.25 0.62 4.38
N PRO A 32 -16.21 0.27 5.26
CA PRO A 32 -15.90 -0.15 6.62
C PRO A 32 -15.16 -1.49 6.64
N GLY A 33 -14.30 -1.70 7.63
CA GLY A 33 -13.51 -2.93 7.78
C GLY A 33 -12.13 -2.81 7.14
N GLU A 34 -11.12 -3.27 7.87
CA GLU A 34 -9.74 -3.23 7.41
C GLU A 34 -9.44 -4.43 6.51
N VAL A 35 -8.80 -4.15 5.38
CA VAL A 35 -8.18 -5.17 4.54
C VAL A 35 -6.68 -4.99 4.65
N SER A 36 -5.96 -6.07 4.97
CA SER A 36 -4.50 -5.99 5.05
C SER A 36 -3.88 -5.85 3.65
N SER A 37 -2.79 -5.12 3.54
CA SER A 37 -1.96 -5.13 2.33
C SER A 37 -1.45 -6.55 2.05
N PHE A 38 -1.35 -6.87 0.76
CA PHE A 38 -0.84 -8.13 0.24
C PHE A 38 0.38 -7.94 -0.67
N THR A 39 0.80 -6.70 -0.90
CA THR A 39 1.94 -6.32 -1.74
C THR A 39 3.23 -6.11 -0.95
N SER A 40 3.16 -6.10 0.39
CA SER A 40 4.31 -6.14 1.30
C SER A 40 5.06 -7.47 1.35
N THR A 41 4.61 -8.49 0.60
CA THR A 41 5.26 -9.80 0.50
C THR A 41 5.34 -10.18 -0.98
N PRO A 42 6.47 -10.76 -1.45
CA PRO A 42 6.58 -11.22 -2.83
C PRO A 42 5.47 -12.20 -3.22
N LEU A 43 4.83 -11.95 -4.36
CA LEU A 43 3.74 -12.72 -4.96
C LEU A 43 4.24 -13.77 -5.95
N SER A 44 5.55 -13.85 -6.20
CA SER A 44 6.15 -14.89 -7.05
C SER A 44 5.97 -16.30 -6.46
N ASN A 45 5.90 -16.41 -5.14
CA ASN A 45 5.55 -17.64 -4.43
C ASN A 45 4.74 -17.31 -3.17
N PRO A 46 3.44 -16.98 -3.33
CA PRO A 46 2.64 -16.43 -2.24
C PRO A 46 2.28 -17.53 -1.25
N SER A 47 2.51 -17.28 0.04
CA SER A 47 2.01 -18.17 1.10
C SER A 47 0.48 -18.22 1.09
N ARG A 48 -0.10 -19.29 1.67
CA ARG A 48 -1.56 -19.41 1.85
C ARG A 48 -2.17 -18.18 2.53
N ARG A 49 -1.48 -17.61 3.52
CA ARG A 49 -1.93 -16.42 4.23
C ARG A 49 -2.03 -15.19 3.31
N VAL A 50 -1.09 -15.04 2.38
CA VAL A 50 -1.12 -13.94 1.40
C VAL A 50 -2.29 -14.15 0.44
N LEU A 51 -2.49 -15.37 -0.07
CA LEU A 51 -3.64 -15.71 -0.91
C LEU A 51 -4.97 -15.44 -0.21
N ASP A 52 -5.10 -15.82 1.07
CA ASP A 52 -6.28 -15.54 1.88
C ASP A 52 -6.53 -14.03 2.05
N THR A 53 -5.46 -13.22 2.08
CA THR A 53 -5.56 -11.75 2.18
C THR A 53 -6.07 -11.15 0.87
N ILE A 54 -5.56 -11.62 -0.27
CA ILE A 54 -6.03 -11.21 -1.60
C ILE A 54 -7.50 -11.63 -1.79
N ASP A 55 -7.87 -12.84 -1.34
CA ASP A 55 -9.26 -13.32 -1.40
C ASP A 55 -10.20 -12.44 -0.56
N LYS A 56 -9.77 -12.01 0.64
CA LYS A 56 -10.54 -11.06 1.47
C LYS A 56 -10.70 -9.70 0.80
N PHE A 57 -9.65 -9.21 0.14
CA PHE A 57 -9.72 -7.97 -0.64
C PHE A 57 -10.73 -8.10 -1.79
N ALA A 58 -10.66 -9.18 -2.57
CA ALA A 58 -11.59 -9.46 -3.65
C ALA A 58 -13.05 -9.61 -3.15
N ASP A 59 -13.26 -10.32 -2.04
CA ASP A 59 -14.58 -10.43 -1.41
C ASP A 59 -15.14 -9.07 -0.99
N LYS A 60 -14.28 -8.19 -0.49
CA LYS A 60 -14.67 -6.85 -0.08
C LYS A 60 -15.10 -6.01 -1.27
N LEU A 61 -14.36 -6.04 -2.38
CA LEU A 61 -14.75 -5.38 -3.63
C LEU A 61 -16.12 -5.88 -4.10
N LEU A 62 -16.28 -7.20 -4.19
CA LEU A 62 -17.53 -7.83 -4.60
C LEU A 62 -18.70 -7.44 -3.69
N PHE A 63 -18.49 -7.43 -2.36
CA PHE A 63 -19.51 -7.02 -1.40
C PHE A 63 -19.92 -5.56 -1.57
N GLU A 64 -18.97 -4.63 -1.70
CA GLU A 64 -19.27 -3.21 -1.85
C GLU A 64 -20.03 -2.94 -3.16
N VAL A 65 -19.62 -3.58 -4.27
CA VAL A 65 -20.31 -3.48 -5.57
C VAL A 65 -21.74 -4.01 -5.47
N ASP A 66 -21.94 -5.16 -4.84
CA ASP A 66 -23.26 -5.81 -4.73
C ASP A 66 -24.22 -5.06 -3.81
N THR A 67 -23.69 -4.39 -2.78
CA THR A 67 -24.50 -3.74 -1.74
C THR A 67 -24.84 -2.28 -2.08
N HIS A 68 -24.01 -1.59 -2.88
CA HIS A 68 -24.13 -0.15 -3.11
C HIS A 68 -24.30 0.11 -4.62
N GLU A 69 -25.54 -0.01 -5.11
CA GLU A 69 -25.86 0.07 -6.54
C GLU A 69 -25.45 1.42 -7.18
N ASP A 70 -25.64 2.52 -6.45
CA ASP A 70 -25.37 3.89 -6.93
C ASP A 70 -23.90 4.33 -6.79
N ALA A 71 -23.00 3.44 -6.37
CA ALA A 71 -21.61 3.78 -6.10
C ALA A 71 -20.63 3.08 -7.04
N HIS A 72 -19.68 3.86 -7.58
CA HIS A 72 -18.44 3.32 -8.10
C HIS A 72 -17.51 2.91 -6.95
N VAL A 73 -17.02 1.68 -7.00
CA VAL A 73 -16.10 1.07 -6.02
C VAL A 73 -14.68 1.12 -6.56
N VAL A 74 -13.76 1.60 -5.75
CA VAL A 74 -12.35 1.73 -6.11
C VAL A 74 -11.51 0.96 -5.11
N GLY A 75 -10.93 -0.15 -5.57
CA GLY A 75 -9.88 -0.84 -4.83
C GLY A 75 -8.56 -0.10 -5.00
N VAL A 76 -7.88 0.20 -3.90
CA VAL A 76 -6.56 0.82 -3.92
C VAL A 76 -5.61 0.03 -3.04
N ASP A 77 -4.46 -0.32 -3.58
CA ASP A 77 -3.36 -0.90 -2.83
C ASP A 77 -2.05 -0.17 -3.18
N ASP A 78 -1.17 -0.11 -2.19
CA ASP A 78 0.13 0.53 -2.27
C ASP A 78 1.19 -0.51 -2.71
N LEU A 79 1.73 -0.41 -3.92
CA LEU A 79 2.60 -1.43 -4.47
C LEU A 79 4.01 -1.34 -3.88
N GLU A 80 4.37 -2.28 -2.99
CA GLU A 80 5.69 -2.27 -2.34
C GLU A 80 6.75 -3.12 -3.07
N PHE A 81 6.57 -4.45 -3.13
CA PHE A 81 7.65 -5.39 -3.54
C PHE A 81 7.28 -6.31 -4.70
N ASN A 82 6.31 -5.91 -5.50
CA ASN A 82 5.75 -6.77 -6.52
C ASN A 82 5.73 -6.10 -7.88
N ASP A 83 5.78 -6.93 -8.91
CA ASP A 83 5.48 -6.51 -10.25
C ASP A 83 3.98 -6.11 -10.34
N PRO A 84 3.66 -4.96 -10.98
CA PRO A 84 2.27 -4.52 -11.13
C PRO A 84 1.39 -5.55 -11.84
N GLU A 85 1.89 -6.20 -12.91
CA GLU A 85 1.12 -7.17 -13.69
C GLU A 85 0.84 -8.43 -12.88
N LEU A 86 1.84 -8.92 -12.13
CA LEU A 86 1.67 -10.05 -11.21
C LEU A 86 0.61 -9.75 -10.14
N THR A 87 0.63 -8.53 -9.59
CA THR A 87 -0.32 -8.09 -8.56
C THR A 87 -1.75 -8.01 -9.12
N VAL A 88 -1.91 -7.39 -10.29
CA VAL A 88 -3.20 -7.33 -11.00
C VAL A 88 -3.70 -8.73 -11.35
N GLY A 89 -2.80 -9.60 -11.82
CA GLY A 89 -3.10 -11.00 -12.12
C GLY A 89 -3.60 -11.77 -10.90
N ALA A 90 -2.97 -11.58 -9.75
CA ALA A 90 -3.35 -12.23 -8.50
C ALA A 90 -4.74 -11.76 -8.00
N VAL A 91 -5.02 -10.45 -8.07
CA VAL A 91 -6.34 -9.89 -7.72
C VAL A 91 -7.40 -10.37 -8.68
N ARG A 92 -7.13 -10.40 -9.99
CA ARG A 92 -8.05 -10.94 -11.00
C ARG A 92 -8.39 -12.40 -10.71
N ALA A 93 -7.37 -13.23 -10.45
CA ALA A 93 -7.56 -14.63 -10.10
C ALA A 93 -8.39 -14.81 -8.82
N ALA A 94 -8.19 -13.96 -7.82
CA ALA A 94 -8.99 -13.95 -6.60
C ALA A 94 -10.46 -13.60 -6.89
N ILE A 95 -10.72 -12.53 -7.64
CA ILE A 95 -12.08 -12.15 -8.04
C ILE A 95 -12.80 -13.31 -8.74
N GLU A 96 -12.14 -14.00 -9.67
CA GLU A 96 -12.75 -15.17 -10.34
C GLU A 96 -13.06 -16.31 -9.36
N ARG A 97 -12.13 -16.66 -8.46
CA ARG A 97 -12.39 -17.67 -7.42
C ARG A 97 -13.57 -17.27 -6.55
N ARG A 98 -13.63 -16.01 -6.12
CA ARG A 98 -14.68 -15.50 -5.24
C ARG A 98 -16.04 -15.43 -5.94
N LEU A 99 -16.08 -15.07 -7.23
CA LEU A 99 -17.28 -15.14 -8.06
C LEU A 99 -17.83 -16.57 -8.14
N GLN A 100 -16.96 -17.56 -8.37
CA GLN A 100 -17.34 -18.98 -8.41
C GLN A 100 -17.84 -19.49 -7.06
N TYR A 101 -17.22 -19.06 -5.97
CA TYR A 101 -17.58 -19.48 -4.62
C TYR A 101 -18.92 -18.90 -4.15
N ARG A 102 -19.15 -17.60 -4.36
CA ARG A 102 -20.31 -16.88 -3.83
C ARG A 102 -21.59 -17.10 -4.63
N TRP A 103 -21.49 -17.24 -5.95
CA TRP A 103 -22.66 -17.42 -6.83
C TRP A 103 -22.61 -18.77 -7.54
N ARG A 104 -23.49 -19.70 -7.13
CA ARG A 104 -23.52 -21.06 -7.72
C ARG A 104 -24.09 -21.08 -9.13
N SER A 105 -25.07 -20.23 -9.45
CA SER A 105 -25.68 -20.20 -10.79
C SER A 105 -24.83 -19.40 -11.78
N LEU A 106 -24.81 -19.84 -13.04
CA LEU A 106 -24.07 -19.14 -14.10
C LEU A 106 -24.63 -17.72 -14.34
N VAL A 107 -25.96 -17.58 -14.33
CA VAL A 107 -26.63 -16.29 -14.54
C VAL A 107 -26.29 -15.29 -13.44
N ALA A 108 -26.30 -15.71 -12.16
CA ALA A 108 -25.96 -14.80 -11.07
C ALA A 108 -24.47 -14.40 -11.11
N ARG A 109 -23.57 -15.33 -11.48
CA ARG A 109 -22.14 -15.02 -11.70
C ARG A 109 -21.93 -14.00 -12.80
N GLN A 110 -22.61 -14.16 -13.94
CA GLN A 110 -22.51 -13.21 -15.05
C GLN A 110 -23.01 -11.83 -14.63
N ARG A 111 -24.15 -11.75 -13.93
CA ARG A 111 -24.67 -10.47 -13.40
C ARG A 111 -23.70 -9.80 -12.43
N ALA A 112 -23.12 -10.56 -11.50
CA ALA A 112 -22.12 -10.04 -10.56
C ALA A 112 -20.86 -9.54 -11.29
N ARG A 113 -20.41 -10.27 -12.32
CA ARG A 113 -19.30 -9.86 -13.18
C ARG A 113 -19.59 -8.57 -13.94
N SER A 114 -20.76 -8.43 -14.56
CA SER A 114 -21.17 -7.20 -15.25
C SER A 114 -21.14 -6.00 -14.30
N ARG A 115 -21.72 -6.14 -13.10
CA ARG A 115 -21.68 -5.10 -12.07
C ARG A 115 -20.25 -4.70 -11.68
N LEU A 116 -19.35 -5.67 -11.55
CA LEU A 116 -17.95 -5.42 -11.23
C LEU A 116 -17.25 -4.66 -12.38
N VAL A 117 -17.48 -5.05 -13.64
CA VAL A 117 -16.90 -4.37 -14.80
C VAL A 117 -17.40 -2.94 -14.94
N GLU A 118 -18.70 -2.71 -14.71
CA GLU A 118 -19.32 -1.40 -14.87
C GLU A 118 -18.98 -0.43 -13.74
N ARG A 119 -18.81 -0.93 -12.51
CA ARG A 119 -18.80 -0.10 -11.28
C ARG A 119 -17.61 -0.33 -10.37
N CYS A 120 -16.61 -1.10 -10.79
CA CYS A 120 -15.41 -1.33 -10.01
C CYS A 120 -14.15 -1.02 -10.82
N SER A 121 -13.19 -0.36 -10.17
CA SER A 121 -11.83 -0.24 -10.69
C SER A 121 -10.82 -0.60 -9.60
N PHE A 122 -9.70 -1.18 -9.99
CA PHE A 122 -8.58 -1.47 -9.09
C PHE A 122 -7.36 -0.66 -9.54
N HIS A 123 -6.75 0.04 -8.59
CA HIS A 123 -5.62 0.92 -8.82
C HIS A 123 -4.47 0.53 -7.90
N LEU A 124 -3.27 0.46 -8.47
CA LEU A 124 -2.04 0.35 -7.72
C LEU A 124 -1.40 1.72 -7.65
N LEU A 125 -1.02 2.15 -6.45
CA LEU A 125 -0.16 3.31 -6.30
C LEU A 125 1.29 2.84 -6.48
N VAL A 126 1.91 3.32 -7.55
CA VAL A 126 3.31 3.10 -7.88
C VAL A 126 3.89 4.49 -8.11
N PRO A 127 4.99 4.86 -7.41
CA PRO A 127 5.53 4.25 -6.20
C PRO A 127 4.57 4.53 -5.04
N MET A 128 4.95 4.08 -3.86
CA MET A 128 4.17 4.37 -2.66
C MET A 128 4.02 5.88 -2.42
N PRO A 129 2.92 6.34 -1.78
CA PRO A 129 2.74 7.75 -1.44
C PRO A 129 3.91 8.37 -0.68
N GLU A 130 4.71 7.58 0.06
CA GLU A 130 5.92 8.07 0.71
C GLU A 130 6.97 8.61 -0.27
N ALA A 131 6.94 8.24 -1.55
CA ALA A 131 7.81 8.83 -2.57
C ALA A 131 7.59 10.34 -2.74
N TYR A 132 6.37 10.84 -2.41
CA TYR A 132 6.07 12.27 -2.38
C TYR A 132 7.06 13.05 -1.50
N PHE A 133 7.51 12.47 -0.38
CA PHE A 133 8.45 13.15 0.53
C PHE A 133 9.78 13.47 -0.13
N PHE A 134 10.12 12.77 -1.20
CA PHE A 134 11.38 12.95 -1.92
C PHE A 134 11.21 13.82 -3.16
N GLY A 135 10.01 13.88 -3.75
CA GLY A 135 9.71 14.72 -4.92
C GLY A 135 9.39 16.18 -4.59
N GLU A 136 8.99 16.49 -3.36
CA GLU A 136 8.71 17.87 -2.93
C GLU A 136 9.79 18.37 -1.93
N PRO A 137 10.49 19.48 -2.23
CA PRO A 137 11.69 19.90 -1.48
C PRO A 137 11.52 20.13 0.02
N ASP A 138 10.34 20.51 0.48
CA ASP A 138 10.08 20.87 1.88
C ASP A 138 9.24 19.82 2.65
N ALA A 139 8.89 18.70 2.01
CA ALA A 139 7.97 17.72 2.56
C ALA A 139 8.57 17.00 3.76
N LEU A 140 9.86 16.66 3.71
CA LEU A 140 10.60 16.08 4.84
C LEU A 140 10.61 17.02 6.04
N LYS A 141 10.86 18.32 5.83
CA LYS A 141 10.85 19.32 6.91
C LYS A 141 9.46 19.47 7.53
N ARG A 142 8.40 19.55 6.69
CA ARG A 142 7.01 19.62 7.18
C ARG A 142 6.61 18.38 7.97
N ALA A 143 7.09 17.21 7.56
CA ALA A 143 6.86 15.94 8.24
C ALA A 143 7.77 15.72 9.46
N ARG A 144 8.77 16.59 9.68
CA ARG A 144 9.82 16.43 10.71
C ARG A 144 10.64 15.15 10.53
N ALA A 145 10.82 14.74 9.27
CA ALA A 145 11.61 13.60 8.83
C ALA A 145 12.99 14.06 8.33
N ASP A 146 13.61 15.00 9.03
CA ASP A 146 14.84 15.71 8.67
C ASP A 146 15.92 15.61 9.75
N GLN A 147 15.88 14.56 10.58
CA GLN A 147 16.92 14.30 11.59
C GLN A 147 18.25 13.86 10.95
N SER A 148 18.19 13.38 9.71
CA SER A 148 19.34 13.16 8.83
C SER A 148 19.05 13.82 7.48
N PRO A 149 20.05 14.39 6.78
CA PRO A 149 19.85 14.86 5.41
C PRO A 149 19.48 13.71 4.49
N SER A 150 18.48 13.90 3.63
CA SER A 150 18.20 12.98 2.53
C SER A 150 19.29 13.10 1.47
N LEU A 151 19.83 11.96 1.04
CA LEU A 151 20.75 11.87 -0.09
C LEU A 151 20.07 11.47 -1.40
N PHE A 152 18.74 11.29 -1.39
CA PHE A 152 17.96 11.12 -2.62
C PHE A 152 17.89 12.44 -3.39
N ASN A 153 18.21 12.42 -4.69
CA ASN A 153 18.18 13.60 -5.56
C ASN A 153 17.03 13.52 -6.58
N ALA A 154 15.92 14.17 -6.29
CA ALA A 154 14.75 14.22 -7.18
C ALA A 154 14.96 15.07 -8.46
N GLU A 155 16.01 15.88 -8.54
CA GLU A 155 16.31 16.65 -9.77
C GLU A 155 16.87 15.75 -10.88
N THR A 156 17.51 14.65 -10.50
CA THR A 156 18.19 13.73 -11.43
C THR A 156 17.62 12.33 -11.43
N THR A 157 16.73 12.01 -10.48
CA THR A 157 16.19 10.67 -10.27
C THR A 157 14.68 10.75 -10.20
N ASP A 158 14.03 9.90 -11.00
CA ASP A 158 12.59 9.72 -10.94
C ASP A 158 12.19 9.12 -9.59
N VAL A 159 11.27 9.77 -8.88
CA VAL A 159 10.75 9.32 -7.59
C VAL A 159 10.02 7.97 -7.69
N GLU A 160 9.53 7.64 -8.89
CA GLU A 160 8.89 6.36 -9.18
C GLU A 160 9.90 5.20 -9.20
N HIS A 161 11.17 5.52 -9.45
CA HIS A 161 12.30 4.60 -9.45
C HIS A 161 13.18 4.80 -8.21
N PHE A 162 12.55 4.98 -7.05
CA PHE A 162 13.23 5.30 -5.80
C PHE A 162 14.38 4.31 -5.48
N GLU A 163 15.59 4.85 -5.41
CA GLU A 163 16.79 4.14 -5.01
C GLU A 163 17.75 5.13 -4.33
N VAL A 164 18.39 4.69 -3.24
CA VAL A 164 19.29 5.55 -2.47
C VAL A 164 20.61 4.85 -2.14
N GLU A 165 21.71 5.59 -2.26
CA GLU A 165 23.08 5.13 -1.97
C GLU A 165 23.65 5.75 -0.69
N ASP A 166 22.80 6.03 0.28
CA ASP A 166 23.19 6.64 1.55
C ASP A 166 24.09 5.68 2.36
N PRO A 167 25.38 5.99 2.56
CA PRO A 167 26.33 5.07 3.17
C PRO A 167 26.05 4.82 4.65
N ILE A 168 25.44 5.77 5.36
CA ILE A 168 25.07 5.60 6.78
C ILE A 168 23.89 4.64 6.85
N TYR A 169 22.85 4.91 6.07
CA TYR A 169 21.66 4.06 5.98
C TYR A 169 21.99 2.64 5.55
N LEU A 170 22.79 2.50 4.48
CA LEU A 170 23.18 1.20 3.93
C LEU A 170 24.28 0.50 4.74
N GLY A 171 25.01 1.23 5.61
CA GLY A 171 26.03 0.69 6.50
C GLY A 171 25.48 0.06 7.79
N VAL A 172 24.22 0.32 8.17
CA VAL A 172 23.64 -0.26 9.39
C VAL A 172 23.42 -1.77 9.23
N PRO A 173 23.87 -2.63 10.16
CA PRO A 173 23.69 -4.07 10.05
C PRO A 173 22.23 -4.48 9.86
N GLU A 174 22.00 -5.52 9.06
CA GLU A 174 20.67 -6.09 8.87
C GLU A 174 20.12 -6.64 10.19
N MET A 175 18.84 -6.40 10.42
CA MET A 175 18.19 -6.85 11.65
C MET A 175 17.89 -8.35 11.62
N THR A 176 18.68 -9.13 12.36
CA THR A 176 18.52 -10.58 12.46
C THR A 176 17.62 -10.97 13.64
N PRO A 177 17.11 -12.22 13.69
CA PRO A 177 16.38 -12.72 14.86
C PRO A 177 17.17 -12.65 16.18
N ALA A 178 18.52 -12.65 16.13
CA ALA A 178 19.36 -12.50 17.32
C ALA A 178 19.32 -11.07 17.90
N LEU A 179 19.24 -10.06 17.01
CA LEU A 179 19.17 -8.64 17.39
C LEU A 179 17.74 -8.20 17.69
N ALA A 180 16.75 -8.88 17.11
CA ALA A 180 15.34 -8.62 17.26
C ALA A 180 14.56 -9.92 17.43
N PRO A 181 14.53 -10.51 18.65
CA PRO A 181 13.89 -11.81 18.88
C PRO A 181 12.37 -11.76 18.72
N ASN A 182 11.76 -10.60 18.99
CA ASN A 182 10.32 -10.40 18.85
C ASN A 182 9.94 -10.12 17.38
N ALA A 183 9.01 -10.92 16.84
CA ALA A 183 8.48 -10.76 15.47
C ALA A 183 7.83 -9.40 15.23
N GLU A 184 7.18 -8.81 16.23
CA GLU A 184 6.58 -7.47 16.13
C GLU A 184 7.65 -6.37 16.04
N VAL A 185 8.74 -6.51 16.79
CA VAL A 185 9.90 -5.61 16.70
C VAL A 185 10.57 -5.73 15.32
N ARG A 186 10.72 -6.97 14.82
CA ARG A 186 11.23 -7.21 13.47
C ARG A 186 10.37 -6.60 12.38
N LYS A 187 9.05 -6.47 12.54
CA LYS A 187 8.19 -5.81 11.54
C LYS A 187 8.43 -4.31 11.48
N ARG A 188 8.68 -3.68 12.64
CA ARG A 188 8.77 -2.22 12.78
C ARG A 188 10.09 -1.65 12.29
N THR A 189 11.16 -2.44 12.37
CA THR A 189 12.50 -1.99 11.99
C THR A 189 12.62 -1.50 10.55
N TRP A 190 13.39 -0.44 10.35
CA TRP A 190 13.77 -0.01 9.00
C TRP A 190 15.05 -0.67 8.50
N ALA A 191 15.89 -1.22 9.39
CA ALA A 191 17.14 -1.92 9.06
C ALA A 191 16.87 -3.36 8.60
N LYS A 192 16.06 -3.50 7.55
CA LYS A 192 15.82 -4.78 6.85
C LYS A 192 17.07 -5.17 6.03
N SER A 193 16.93 -6.11 5.09
CA SER A 193 18.03 -6.41 4.20
C SER A 193 18.47 -5.19 3.39
N VAL A 194 19.76 -5.12 3.08
CA VAL A 194 20.37 -3.99 2.38
C VAL A 194 19.69 -3.74 1.04
N GLU A 195 19.46 -4.81 0.28
CA GLU A 195 18.80 -4.77 -1.03
C GLU A 195 17.38 -4.23 -0.93
N LEU A 196 16.62 -4.66 0.08
CA LEU A 196 15.23 -4.23 0.28
C LEU A 196 15.17 -2.75 0.60
N ARG A 197 15.98 -2.31 1.56
CA ARG A 197 15.89 -0.96 2.11
C ARG A 197 16.42 0.09 1.15
N ARG A 198 17.38 -0.27 0.28
CA ARG A 198 17.91 0.58 -0.81
C ARG A 198 16.81 1.12 -1.72
N ARG A 199 15.74 0.35 -1.95
CA ARG A 199 14.64 0.69 -2.88
C ARG A 199 13.32 0.99 -2.19
N HIS A 200 13.32 1.19 -0.87
CA HIS A 200 12.08 1.31 -0.11
C HIS A 200 11.92 2.70 0.52
N PRO A 201 11.17 3.64 -0.12
CA PRO A 201 11.05 5.02 0.36
C PRO A 201 10.54 5.11 1.79
N LYS A 202 9.62 4.23 2.21
CA LYS A 202 9.11 4.17 3.59
C LYS A 202 10.15 3.72 4.62
N LEU A 203 11.14 2.89 4.24
CA LEU A 203 12.24 2.54 5.16
C LEU A 203 13.27 3.66 5.24
N TYR A 204 13.56 4.32 4.13
CA TYR A 204 14.45 5.48 4.12
C TYR A 204 13.86 6.65 4.90
N LEU A 205 12.57 6.93 4.72
CA LEU A 205 11.84 7.95 5.49
C LEU A 205 11.88 7.68 7.01
N LYS A 206 11.73 6.41 7.42
CA LYS A 206 11.90 6.01 8.83
C LYS A 206 13.32 6.28 9.33
N PHE A 207 14.34 5.97 8.54
CA PHE A 207 15.73 6.29 8.85
C PHE A 207 15.92 7.80 9.01
N LEU A 208 15.47 8.62 8.05
CA LEU A 208 15.60 10.09 8.13
C LEU A 208 14.87 10.68 9.35
N SER A 209 13.81 10.02 9.82
CA SER A 209 13.04 10.42 10.99
C SER A 209 13.68 9.98 12.32
N SER A 210 14.53 8.95 12.32
CA SER A 210 15.14 8.38 13.53
C SER A 210 16.40 7.56 13.17
N PRO A 211 17.50 8.22 12.75
CA PRO A 211 18.66 7.54 12.17
C PRO A 211 19.39 6.65 13.18
N ASN A 212 19.28 6.98 14.47
CA ASN A 212 19.92 6.27 15.57
C ASN A 212 19.02 5.19 16.22
N ASP A 213 17.79 5.03 15.75
CA ASP A 213 16.84 4.06 16.30
C ASP A 213 16.29 3.16 15.18
N PRO A 214 17.01 2.09 14.83
CA PRO A 214 16.57 1.11 13.83
C PRO A 214 15.28 0.40 14.23
N PHE A 215 14.82 0.51 15.48
CA PHE A 215 13.60 -0.09 16.00
C PHE A 215 12.48 0.94 16.20
N GLY A 216 12.77 2.21 15.96
CA GLY A 216 11.94 3.33 16.36
C GLY A 216 10.58 3.32 15.68
N ASP A 217 9.54 3.37 16.52
CA ASP A 217 8.15 3.55 16.11
C ASP A 217 7.72 5.02 16.29
N ARG A 218 8.67 5.97 16.42
CA ARG A 218 8.39 7.39 16.72
C ARG A 218 7.77 8.13 15.52
N TRP A 219 6.64 7.65 15.02
CA TRP A 219 5.55 8.54 14.65
C TRP A 219 4.96 9.06 15.96
N ARG A 220 5.61 10.03 16.60
CA ARG A 220 4.93 10.76 17.69
C ARG A 220 3.70 11.35 17.04
N SER A 221 2.52 10.91 17.47
CA SER A 221 1.23 11.49 17.12
C SER A 221 1.37 13.00 17.14
N VAL A 222 1.29 13.61 15.96
CA VAL A 222 1.08 15.05 15.82
C VAL A 222 -0.42 15.29 15.89
#